data_AF-A0A935RWS8-F1
#
_entry.id   AF-A0A935RWS8-F1
#
_cell.length_a   1.000
_cell.length_b   1.000
_cell.length_c   1.000
_cell.angle_alpha   90.00
_cell.angle_beta   90.00
_cell.angle_gamma   90.00
#
_symmetry.space_group_name_H-M   'P 1'
#
loop_
_entity.id
_entity.type
_entity.pdbx_description
1 polymer ?
#
loop_
_entity_poly.entity_id
_entity_poly.type
_entity_poly.pdbx_seq_one_letter_code
_entity_poly.pdbx_strand_id
1 'polypeptide(L)'
;MIVAKGESPVIAQGEGIIWEISVEYNKSQNKDMASVMSHAGLSRNEIVDLHTSALYDVYFIGFLPGFLYLGGLDKKLHIPRKIIPDLKILSGSVAIGGAQTGIYPQESPGGWYVIGHTDFKVIDFYSPPFCQVKPGDRVKLQRNLKQKFI
;
A
#
# COMPACT_ATOMS: atom_id res chain seq x y z
N MET A 1 -4.43 22.68 18.37
CA MET A 1 -4.81 23.46 17.18
C MET A 1 -3.57 23.48 16.29
N ILE A 2 -3.39 22.63 15.28
CA ILE A 2 -4.19 22.43 14.06
C ILE A 2 -4.17 20.91 13.72
N VAL A 3 -5.33 20.33 13.43
CA VAL A 3 -5.47 18.94 12.96
C VAL A 3 -5.30 18.95 11.44
N ALA A 4 -4.32 18.24 10.90
CA ALA A 4 -4.22 18.01 9.46
C ALA A 4 -5.39 17.13 9.01
N LYS A 5 -6.20 17.63 8.07
CA LYS A 5 -7.37 16.96 7.51
C LYS A 5 -6.96 15.91 6.48
N GLY A 6 -7.39 14.67 6.69
CA GLY A 6 -7.47 13.63 5.65
C GLY A 6 -7.31 12.24 6.24
N GLU A 7 -8.36 11.43 6.14
CA GLU A 7 -8.46 10.03 6.60
C GLU A 7 -8.75 9.88 8.10
N SER A 8 -9.97 9.42 8.42
CA SER A 8 -10.46 9.19 9.77
C SER A 8 -10.60 7.68 9.99
N PRO A 9 -10.08 7.12 11.09
CA PRO A 9 -10.24 5.70 11.37
C PRO A 9 -11.71 5.36 11.62
N VAL A 10 -12.20 4.30 10.97
CA VAL A 10 -13.52 3.72 11.26
C VAL A 10 -13.33 2.67 12.37
N ILE A 11 -13.99 2.87 13.51
CA ILE A 11 -13.86 1.98 14.68
C ILE A 11 -14.84 0.81 14.54
N ALA A 12 -14.33 -0.41 14.37
CA ALA A 12 -15.10 -1.64 14.51
C ALA A 12 -15.03 -2.12 15.98
N GLN A 13 -16.15 -2.55 16.56
CA GLN A 13 -16.20 -3.05 17.93
C GLN A 13 -15.45 -4.39 18.04
N GLY A 14 -14.32 -4.41 18.76
CA GLY A 14 -13.65 -5.63 19.24
C GLY A 14 -12.33 -6.04 18.55
N GLU A 15 -12.01 -5.54 17.35
CA GLU A 15 -10.87 -6.03 16.56
C GLU A 15 -10.21 -4.91 15.72
N GLY A 16 -9.09 -4.36 16.20
CA GLY A 16 -8.21 -3.44 15.44
C GLY A 16 -8.84 -2.15 14.93
N ILE A 17 -8.02 -1.20 14.48
CA ILE A 17 -8.50 -0.03 13.72
C ILE A 17 -8.57 -0.40 12.23
N ILE A 18 -9.57 0.10 11.50
CA ILE A 18 -9.58 0.06 10.03
C ILE A 18 -9.03 1.38 9.50
N TRP A 19 -7.90 1.29 8.80
CA TRP A 19 -7.24 2.39 8.12
C TRP A 19 -7.68 2.45 6.66
N GLU A 20 -8.39 3.50 6.29
CA GLU A 20 -8.74 3.75 4.88
C GLU A 20 -7.62 4.57 4.23
N ILE A 21 -6.95 3.98 3.25
CA ILE A 21 -5.77 4.59 2.61
C ILE A 21 -6.05 4.82 1.12
N SER A 22 -5.94 6.08 0.70
CA SER A 22 -6.08 6.48 -0.69
C SER A 22 -4.83 6.11 -1.51
N VAL A 23 -5.03 5.43 -2.64
CA VAL A 23 -3.95 5.00 -3.54
C VAL A 23 -4.18 5.49 -4.97
N GLU A 24 -3.15 6.09 -5.55
CA GLU A 24 -3.09 6.50 -6.94
C GLU A 24 -2.42 5.41 -7.80
N TYR A 25 -3.20 4.81 -8.70
CA TYR A 25 -2.73 3.73 -9.59
C TYR A 25 -2.25 4.22 -10.96
N ASN A 26 -2.40 5.52 -11.26
CA ASN A 26 -2.09 6.08 -12.58
C ASN A 26 -0.87 7.03 -12.60
N LYS A 27 -0.09 7.11 -11.52
CA LYS A 27 1.14 7.91 -11.50
C LYS A 27 2.23 7.23 -12.33
N SER A 28 3.12 8.04 -12.93
CA SER A 28 4.31 7.57 -13.66
C SER A 28 5.26 6.74 -12.78
N GLN A 29 5.18 6.94 -11.46
CA GLN A 29 5.93 6.20 -10.44
C GLN A 29 5.49 4.72 -10.32
N ASN A 30 4.31 4.37 -10.83
CA ASN A 30 3.75 3.00 -10.82
C ASN A 30 4.33 2.17 -11.96
N LYS A 31 5.66 2.13 -12.04
CA LYS A 31 6.44 1.60 -13.17
C LYS A 31 6.18 0.12 -13.44
N ASP A 32 5.73 -0.64 -12.44
CA ASP A 32 5.63 -2.08 -12.52
C ASP A 32 4.22 -2.59 -12.85
N MET A 33 3.24 -1.68 -12.98
CA MET A 33 1.86 -2.07 -13.31
C MET A 33 1.78 -2.91 -14.58
N ALA A 34 2.54 -2.57 -15.62
CA ALA A 34 2.57 -3.33 -16.87
C ALA A 34 3.09 -4.76 -16.67
N SER A 35 4.08 -4.96 -15.81
CA SER A 35 4.63 -6.29 -15.49
C SER A 35 3.61 -7.15 -14.73
N VAL A 36 2.88 -6.55 -13.78
CA VAL A 36 1.81 -7.25 -13.05
C VAL A 36 0.65 -7.59 -13.98
N MET A 37 0.24 -6.69 -14.86
CA MET A 37 -0.76 -6.96 -15.91
C MET A 37 -0.37 -8.15 -16.78
N SER A 38 0.87 -8.16 -17.27
CA SER A 38 1.40 -9.24 -18.10
C SER A 38 1.43 -10.59 -17.37
N HIS A 39 1.87 -10.59 -16.11
CA HIS A 39 1.94 -11.82 -15.30
C HIS A 39 0.55 -12.38 -14.97
N ALA A 40 -0.37 -11.52 -14.54
CA ALA A 40 -1.71 -11.92 -14.10
C ALA A 40 -2.67 -12.19 -15.28
N GLY A 41 -2.34 -11.70 -16.48
CA GLY A 41 -3.27 -11.72 -17.62
C GLY A 41 -4.49 -10.82 -17.41
N LEU A 42 -4.34 -9.74 -16.63
CA LEU A 42 -5.42 -8.83 -16.24
C LEU A 42 -5.16 -7.42 -16.76
N SER A 43 -6.23 -6.69 -17.02
CA SER A 43 -6.17 -5.26 -17.26
C SER A 43 -5.80 -4.50 -15.98
N ARG A 44 -5.33 -3.26 -16.15
CA ARG A 44 -5.07 -2.34 -15.03
C ARG A 44 -6.30 -2.18 -14.14
N ASN A 45 -7.49 -2.01 -14.73
CA ASN A 45 -8.71 -1.80 -13.95
C ASN A 45 -9.05 -3.04 -13.13
N GLU A 46 -8.97 -4.25 -13.70
CA GLU A 46 -9.19 -5.49 -12.94
C GLU A 46 -8.19 -5.64 -11.79
N ILE A 47 -6.92 -5.29 -11.99
CA ILE A 47 -5.93 -5.29 -10.91
C ILE A 47 -6.32 -4.31 -9.80
N VAL A 48 -6.69 -3.08 -10.17
CA VAL A 48 -7.09 -2.05 -9.20
C VAL A 48 -8.35 -2.47 -8.44
N ASP A 49 -9.33 -3.04 -9.13
CA ASP A 49 -10.58 -3.49 -8.54
C ASP A 49 -10.32 -4.64 -7.54
N LEU A 50 -9.55 -5.65 -7.93
CA LEU A 50 -9.15 -6.73 -7.04
C LEU A 50 -8.36 -6.19 -5.84
N HIS A 51 -7.37 -5.34 -6.09
CA HIS A 51 -6.49 -4.79 -5.06
C HIS A 51 -7.21 -3.85 -4.09
N THR A 52 -8.29 -3.17 -4.50
CA THR A 52 -9.08 -2.28 -3.63
C THR A 52 -10.32 -2.96 -3.04
N SER A 53 -10.75 -4.12 -3.57
CA SER A 53 -11.89 -4.88 -3.04
C SER A 53 -11.58 -5.58 -1.70
N ALA A 54 -10.33 -5.97 -1.47
CA ALA A 54 -9.92 -6.67 -0.26
C ALA A 54 -9.95 -5.77 0.99
N LEU A 55 -10.07 -6.41 2.16
CA LEU A 55 -9.76 -5.83 3.46
C LEU A 55 -8.52 -6.55 3.97
N TYR A 56 -7.44 -5.81 4.17
CA TYR A 56 -6.14 -6.39 4.44
C TYR A 56 -5.83 -6.42 5.92
N ASP A 57 -5.25 -7.52 6.39
CA ASP A 57 -4.74 -7.63 7.75
C ASP A 57 -3.31 -7.10 7.81
N VAL A 58 -3.01 -6.28 8.82
CA VAL A 58 -1.63 -5.88 9.11
C VAL A 58 -0.95 -7.02 9.86
N TYR A 59 -0.23 -7.87 9.12
CA TYR A 59 0.47 -9.04 9.70
C TYR A 59 1.74 -8.62 10.43
N PHE A 60 2.50 -7.71 9.85
CA PHE A 60 3.78 -7.30 10.41
C PHE A 60 4.11 -5.86 10.00
N ILE A 61 4.83 -5.18 10.89
CA ILE A 61 5.40 -3.86 10.65
C ILE A 61 6.89 -3.95 10.93
N GLY A 62 7.73 -3.77 9.92
CA GLY A 62 9.19 -3.93 10.06
C GLY A 62 9.87 -4.23 8.72
N PHE A 63 11.12 -4.72 8.71
CA PHE A 63 12.08 -4.70 7.57
C PHE A 63 12.64 -3.30 7.27
N LEU A 64 11.76 -2.32 7.11
CA LEU A 64 12.06 -0.90 7.30
C LEU A 64 11.17 -0.40 8.43
N PRO A 65 11.60 0.59 9.23
CA PRO A 65 10.71 1.22 10.20
C PRO A 65 9.40 1.62 9.50
N GLY A 66 8.28 1.01 9.90
CA GLY A 66 6.95 1.35 9.38
C GLY A 66 6.54 0.67 8.08
N PHE A 67 7.31 -0.28 7.54
CA PHE A 67 6.87 -0.98 6.33
C PHE A 67 5.74 -1.94 6.67
N LEU A 68 4.60 -1.78 5.98
CA LEU A 68 3.40 -2.57 6.23
C LEU A 68 3.42 -3.82 5.37
N TYR A 69 3.39 -4.99 6.02
CA TYR A 69 3.09 -6.26 5.35
C TYR A 69 1.60 -6.56 5.49
N LEU A 70 0.89 -6.48 4.37
CA LEU A 70 -0.55 -6.64 4.31
C LEU A 70 -0.91 -8.01 3.74
N GLY A 71 -1.65 -8.79 4.53
CA GLY A 71 -2.20 -10.09 4.15
C GLY A 71 -3.61 -9.97 3.59
N GLY A 72 -4.03 -10.97 2.78
CA GLY A 72 -5.37 -10.99 2.16
C GLY A 72 -5.41 -10.58 0.69
N LEU A 73 -4.24 -10.49 0.02
CA LEU A 73 -4.17 -10.21 -1.42
C LEU A 73 -4.83 -11.33 -2.24
N ASP A 74 -5.67 -10.94 -3.20
CA ASP A 74 -6.32 -11.87 -4.13
C ASP A 74 -5.28 -12.73 -4.87
N LYS A 75 -5.54 -14.04 -4.95
CA LYS A 75 -4.63 -15.03 -5.55
C LYS A 75 -4.30 -14.73 -7.01
N LYS A 76 -5.18 -14.07 -7.75
CA LYS A 76 -4.94 -13.64 -9.14
C LYS A 76 -3.86 -12.57 -9.24
N LEU A 77 -3.57 -11.86 -8.16
CA LEU A 77 -2.53 -10.83 -8.10
C LEU A 77 -1.21 -11.34 -7.53
N HIS A 78 -1.14 -12.62 -7.14
CA HIS A 78 0.09 -13.18 -6.60
C HIS A 78 1.16 -13.21 -7.70
N ILE A 79 2.31 -12.60 -7.42
CA ILE A 79 3.45 -12.54 -8.34
C ILE A 79 4.73 -12.71 -7.52
N PRO A 80 5.66 -13.61 -7.90
CA PRO A 80 6.95 -13.75 -7.20
C PRO A 80 7.68 -12.41 -7.12
N ARG A 81 8.53 -12.23 -6.08
CA ARG A 81 9.38 -11.04 -5.99
C ARG A 81 10.31 -10.94 -7.20
N LYS A 82 10.69 -9.72 -7.56
CA LYS A 82 11.67 -9.46 -8.62
C LYS A 82 12.97 -10.21 -8.32
N ILE A 83 13.53 -10.85 -9.35
CA ILE A 83 14.83 -11.51 -9.27
C ILE A 83 15.93 -10.46 -9.01
N ILE A 84 15.84 -9.32 -9.71
CA ILE A 84 16.75 -8.18 -9.52
C ILE A 84 15.94 -7.08 -8.82
N PRO A 85 16.22 -6.76 -7.54
CA PRO A 85 15.52 -5.69 -6.85
C PRO A 85 15.90 -4.33 -7.43
N ASP A 86 14.97 -3.39 -7.36
CA ASP A 86 15.29 -2.00 -7.68
C ASP A 86 16.15 -1.40 -6.59
N LEU A 87 17.14 -0.59 -6.99
CA LEU A 87 17.99 0.14 -6.05
C LEU A 87 17.22 1.25 -5.32
N LYS A 88 16.12 1.73 -5.88
CA LYS A 88 15.34 2.86 -5.36
C LYS A 88 13.84 2.66 -5.61
N ILE A 89 13.11 2.49 -4.52
CA ILE A 89 11.65 2.55 -4.41
C ILE A 89 11.32 3.77 -3.56
N LEU A 90 10.40 4.62 -4.03
CA LEU A 90 10.07 5.88 -3.35
C LEU A 90 9.20 5.65 -2.11
N SER A 91 9.28 6.55 -1.14
CA SER A 91 8.31 6.60 -0.03
C SER A 91 6.87 6.75 -0.55
N GLY A 92 5.94 6.08 0.11
CA GLY A 92 4.53 6.01 -0.29
C GLY A 92 4.25 4.99 -1.40
N SER A 93 5.26 4.29 -1.92
CA SER A 93 5.03 3.27 -2.96
C SER A 93 4.18 2.13 -2.40
N VAL A 94 3.13 1.76 -3.12
CA VAL A 94 2.27 0.60 -2.85
C VAL A 94 2.64 -0.49 -3.83
N ALA A 95 3.00 -1.67 -3.31
CA ALA A 95 3.61 -2.72 -4.11
C ALA A 95 3.13 -4.12 -3.74
N ILE A 96 3.29 -5.05 -4.68
CA ILE A 96 2.98 -6.47 -4.51
C ILE A 96 4.25 -7.32 -4.55
N GLY A 97 4.34 -8.30 -3.67
CA GLY A 97 5.42 -9.28 -3.65
C GLY A 97 4.99 -10.61 -3.03
N GLY A 98 4.96 -11.67 -3.84
CA GLY A 98 4.39 -12.96 -3.46
C GLY A 98 2.88 -12.85 -3.27
N ALA A 99 2.41 -13.34 -2.13
CA ALA A 99 1.00 -13.30 -1.73
C ALA A 99 0.61 -12.06 -0.91
N GLN A 100 1.45 -11.02 -0.93
CA GLN A 100 1.31 -9.84 -0.06
C GLN A 100 1.30 -8.55 -0.85
N THR A 101 0.61 -7.55 -0.30
CA THR A 101 0.75 -6.14 -0.68
C THR A 101 1.35 -5.36 0.48
N GLY A 102 1.87 -4.16 0.21
CA GLY A 102 2.59 -3.39 1.22
C GLY A 102 2.86 -1.97 0.80
N ILE A 103 3.22 -1.15 1.80
CA ILE A 103 3.46 0.28 1.64
C ILE A 103 4.87 0.59 2.13
N TYR A 104 5.67 1.18 1.25
CA TYR A 104 7.01 1.64 1.56
C TYR A 104 6.94 2.97 2.33
N PRO A 105 7.37 3.03 3.60
CA PRO A 105 7.26 4.24 4.42
C PRO A 105 8.35 5.26 4.07
N GLN A 106 9.45 4.79 3.49
CA GLN A 106 10.62 5.60 3.16
C GLN A 106 11.28 5.07 1.89
N GLU A 107 12.14 5.89 1.29
CA GLU A 107 12.92 5.48 0.14
C GLU A 107 13.90 4.36 0.51
N SER A 108 13.94 3.30 -0.30
CA SER A 108 14.78 2.12 -0.04
C SER A 108 14.90 1.23 -1.28
N PRO A 109 15.90 0.33 -1.33
CA PRO A 109 15.90 -0.76 -2.30
C PRO A 109 14.75 -1.74 -2.05
N GLY A 110 14.19 -2.32 -3.11
CA GLY A 110 13.02 -3.21 -2.97
C GLY A 110 12.82 -4.14 -4.16
N GLY A 111 12.42 -5.38 -3.87
CA GLY A 111 12.14 -6.41 -4.88
C GLY A 111 10.65 -6.60 -5.18
N TRP A 112 9.79 -5.66 -4.80
CA TRP A 112 8.34 -5.75 -5.01
C TRP A 112 7.93 -4.93 -6.24
N TYR A 113 6.82 -5.30 -6.86
CA TYR A 113 6.28 -4.62 -8.04
C TYR A 113 5.42 -3.43 -7.59
N VAL A 114 5.89 -2.21 -7.83
CA VAL A 114 5.19 -0.96 -7.49
C VAL A 114 4.04 -0.70 -8.46
N ILE A 115 2.82 -0.76 -7.95
CA ILE A 115 1.58 -0.60 -8.73
C ILE A 115 0.80 0.66 -8.36
N GLY A 116 1.12 1.29 -7.23
CA GLY A 116 0.42 2.46 -6.74
C GLY A 116 1.31 3.36 -5.91
N HIS A 117 0.79 4.54 -5.59
CA HIS A 117 1.42 5.49 -4.69
C HIS A 117 0.37 6.09 -3.74
N THR A 118 0.74 6.31 -2.48
CA THR A 118 -0.10 6.96 -1.47
C THR A 118 0.67 8.07 -0.77
N ASP A 119 -0.04 9.13 -0.38
CA ASP A 119 0.49 10.18 0.49
C ASP A 119 0.32 9.84 1.98
N PHE A 120 -0.28 8.69 2.30
CA PHE A 120 -0.42 8.21 3.67
C PHE A 120 0.94 7.97 4.31
N LYS A 121 1.18 8.63 5.44
CA LYS A 121 2.42 8.50 6.20
C LYS A 121 2.22 7.47 7.30
N VAL A 122 2.75 6.27 7.09
CA VAL A 122 2.73 5.20 8.10
C VAL A 122 3.52 5.62 9.35
N ILE A 123 4.62 6.34 9.15
CA ILE A 123 5.43 6.92 10.22
C ILE A 123 5.38 8.44 10.18
N ASP A 124 5.15 9.04 11.35
CA ASP A 124 5.39 10.45 11.63
C ASP A 124 6.36 10.59 12.80
N PHE A 125 7.62 10.93 12.51
CA PHE A 125 8.65 11.12 13.53
C PHE A 125 8.43 12.36 14.41
N TYR A 126 7.52 13.25 14.02
CA TYR A 126 7.24 14.49 14.75
C TYR A 126 6.05 14.38 15.71
N SER A 127 5.27 13.28 15.63
CA SER A 127 4.03 13.10 16.39
C SER A 127 3.97 11.71 17.05
N PRO A 128 4.09 11.60 18.39
CA PRO A 128 3.88 10.33 19.09
C PRO A 128 2.40 9.89 19.07
N PRO A 129 2.09 8.59 18.89
CA PRO A 129 3.01 7.50 18.60
C PRO A 129 3.53 7.57 17.15
N PHE A 130 4.84 7.37 16.96
CA PHE A 130 5.51 7.57 15.66
C PHE A 130 4.99 6.65 14.55
N CYS A 131 4.42 5.49 14.90
CA CYS A 131 3.71 4.59 13.99
C CYS A 131 2.32 4.36 14.57
N GLN A 132 1.28 4.82 13.87
CA GLN A 132 -0.10 4.70 14.37
C GLN A 132 -0.72 3.35 14.02
N VAL A 133 -0.31 2.77 12.89
CA VAL A 133 -0.74 1.44 12.45
C VAL A 133 -0.01 0.40 13.30
N LYS A 134 -0.72 -0.63 13.76
CA LYS A 134 -0.15 -1.75 14.53
C LYS A 134 -0.60 -3.11 13.97
N PRO A 135 0.15 -4.19 14.23
CA PRO A 135 -0.34 -5.54 13.94
C PRO A 135 -1.69 -5.79 14.61
N GLY A 136 -2.60 -6.44 13.86
CA GLY A 136 -4.00 -6.63 14.27
C GLY A 136 -4.95 -5.51 13.84
N ASP A 137 -4.44 -4.37 13.35
CA ASP A 137 -5.24 -3.44 12.56
C ASP A 137 -5.52 -4.01 11.16
N ARG A 138 -6.46 -3.36 10.45
CA ARG A 138 -6.78 -3.67 9.06
C ARG A 138 -6.63 -2.44 8.18
N VAL A 139 -6.33 -2.67 6.90
CA VAL A 139 -6.19 -1.62 5.89
C VAL A 139 -7.20 -1.84 4.78
N LYS A 140 -7.95 -0.80 4.44
CA LYS A 140 -8.81 -0.75 3.26
C LYS A 140 -8.19 0.21 2.25
N LEU A 141 -7.70 -0.32 1.15
CA LEU A 141 -7.16 0.50 0.06
C LEU A 141 -8.30 1.01 -0.81
N GLN A 142 -8.28 2.30 -1.12
CA GLN A 142 -9.28 2.94 -1.97
C GLN A 142 -8.60 3.64 -3.13
N ARG A 143 -9.20 3.58 -4.31
CA ARG A 143 -8.72 4.32 -5.47
C ARG A 143 -8.92 5.82 -5.23
N ASN A 144 -7.84 6.60 -5.30
CA ASN A 144 -7.96 8.05 -5.29
C ASN A 144 -8.53 8.53 -6.63
N LEU A 145 -9.77 9.04 -6.61
CA LEU A 145 -10.46 9.59 -7.79
C LEU A 145 -10.19 11.10 -7.98
N LYS A 146 -9.60 11.77 -6.99
CA LYS A 146 -9.31 13.21 -7.05
C LYS A 146 -7.99 13.45 -7.79
N GLN A 147 -7.97 13.15 -9.07
CA GLN A 147 -6.84 13.48 -9.93
C GLN A 147 -6.92 14.97 -10.27
N LYS A 148 -6.12 15.82 -9.61
CA LYS A 148 -5.78 17.13 -10.19
C LYS A 148 -4.81 16.86 -11.32
N PHE A 149 -5.26 17.02 -12.56
CA PHE A 149 -4.36 17.26 -13.68
C PHE A 149 -3.62 18.56 -13.36
N ILE A 150 -2.32 18.47 -13.11
CA ILE A 150 -1.42 19.64 -13.08
C ILE A 150 -0.84 19.77 -14.48
#